data_AF-A0A2T0V9Z1-F1
#
_entry.id   AF-A0A2T0V9Z1-F1
#
_cell.length_a   1.000
_cell.length_b   1.000
_cell.length_c   1.000
_cell.angle_alpha   90.00
_cell.angle_beta   90.00
_cell.angle_gamma   90.00
#
_symmetry.space_group_name_H-M   'P 1'
#
loop_
_entity.id
_entity.type
_entity.pdbx_description
1 polymer ?
#
loop_
_entity_poly.entity_id
_entity_poly.type
_entity_poly.pdbx_seq_one_letter_code
_entity_poly.pdbx_strand_id
1 'polypeptide(L)'
;MSDDINIDYAALSNAGTDDLVEKIGQLRATQQDAVDKRNREYEFPENYDAKMGLKVGHVTELRLFFHVKPGHAEALKEELRKFKESEERNSKLAIVATGIQTMTCTLFDNDTRYLHTTEFDTDWDPYIDDSVPTEKQRRIYANWMQHLEEAGDFGPDNIPTANDIKVLFNQNRVTATAYLRSFGDTVVEQYKMKELKKAFDEVLDHPDAAEALSHPALRPLLDLASE
;
A
#
# COMPACT_ATOMS: atom_id res chain seq x y z
N MET A 1 23.78 -0.71 -7.24
CA MET A 1 23.83 -0.28 -5.82
C MET A 1 22.58 0.55 -5.59
N SER A 2 21.62 -0.02 -4.88
CA SER A 2 20.40 0.68 -4.46
C SER A 2 20.74 1.47 -3.21
N ASP A 3 20.59 2.79 -3.25
CA ASP A 3 20.65 3.61 -2.05
C ASP A 3 19.41 3.27 -1.22
N ASP A 4 19.55 2.35 -0.26
CA ASP A 4 18.46 2.00 0.65
C ASP A 4 18.00 3.27 1.37
N ILE A 5 16.74 3.66 1.17
CA ILE A 5 16.14 4.76 1.93
C ILE A 5 16.02 4.27 3.37
N ASN A 6 16.93 4.72 4.23
CA ASN A 6 16.97 4.37 5.65
C ASN A 6 15.86 5.12 6.41
N ILE A 7 14.62 4.65 6.25
CA ILE A 7 13.46 5.19 6.94
C ILE A 7 13.38 4.55 8.32
N ASP A 8 13.48 5.36 9.38
CA ASP A 8 13.21 4.91 10.75
C ASP A 8 11.69 4.80 10.98
N TYR A 9 11.15 3.62 10.66
CA TYR A 9 9.73 3.29 10.81
C TYR A 9 9.23 3.39 12.28
N ALA A 10 10.12 3.27 13.27
CA ALA A 10 9.76 3.33 14.69
C ALA A 10 9.52 4.77 15.16
N ALA A 11 10.31 5.73 14.67
CA ALA A 11 10.12 7.15 14.97
C ALA A 11 8.78 7.73 14.43
N LEU A 12 8.19 7.07 13.43
CA LEU A 12 7.03 7.57 12.69
C LEU A 12 5.69 7.08 13.24
N SER A 13 5.71 6.00 14.02
CA SER A 13 4.53 5.49 14.71
C SER A 13 4.06 6.42 15.85
N ASN A 14 4.92 7.34 16.29
CA ASN A 14 4.66 8.29 17.39
C ASN A 14 4.45 9.75 16.93
N ALA A 15 4.45 10.01 15.62
CA ALA A 15 4.33 11.34 15.05
C ALA A 15 2.90 11.90 15.14
N GLY A 16 2.78 13.19 15.49
CA GLY A 16 1.53 13.95 15.38
C GLY A 16 1.11 14.16 13.92
N THR A 17 -0.15 14.53 13.68
CA THR A 17 -0.74 14.61 12.33
C THR A 17 -0.01 15.56 11.38
N ASP A 18 0.49 16.70 11.88
CA ASP A 18 1.22 17.68 11.06
C ASP A 18 2.60 17.17 10.63
N ASP A 19 3.29 16.47 11.53
CA ASP A 19 4.58 15.80 11.27
C ASP A 19 4.41 14.65 10.25
N LEU A 20 3.27 13.96 10.27
CA LEU A 20 2.96 12.95 9.25
C LEU A 20 2.78 13.56 7.86
N VAL A 21 2.02 14.65 7.72
CA VAL A 21 1.76 15.27 6.40
C VAL A 21 3.06 15.77 5.76
N GLU A 22 3.91 16.44 6.53
CA GLU A 22 5.20 16.93 6.04
C GLU A 22 6.10 15.78 5.60
N LYS A 23 6.21 14.74 6.42
CA LYS A 23 7.05 13.57 6.12
C LYS A 23 6.54 12.77 4.93
N ILE A 24 5.22 12.64 4.77
CA ILE A 24 4.63 12.04 3.56
C ILE A 24 4.97 12.86 2.32
N GLY A 25 4.94 14.19 2.42
CA GLY A 25 5.34 15.08 1.33
C GLY A 25 6.80 14.87 0.93
N GLN A 26 7.71 14.80 1.90
CA GLN A 26 9.14 14.55 1.66
C GLN A 26 9.39 13.15 1.06
N LEU A 27 8.69 12.14 1.57
CA LEU A 27 8.72 10.78 1.02
C LEU A 27 8.29 10.79 -0.46
N ARG A 28 7.14 11.37 -0.77
CA ARG A 28 6.62 11.47 -2.15
C ARG A 28 7.58 12.16 -3.12
N ALA A 29 8.25 13.23 -2.68
CA ALA A 29 9.26 13.90 -3.51
C ALA A 29 10.46 12.97 -3.80
N THR A 30 10.95 12.28 -2.77
CA THR A 30 12.07 11.33 -2.92
C THR A 30 11.69 10.14 -3.81
N GLN A 31 10.45 9.67 -3.72
CA GLN A 31 9.90 8.60 -4.56
C GLN A 31 9.92 9.00 -6.05
N GLN A 32 9.48 10.22 -6.37
CA GLN A 32 9.47 10.69 -7.77
C GLN A 32 10.89 10.75 -8.35
N ASP A 33 11.87 11.26 -7.58
CA ASP A 33 13.26 11.31 -8.02
C ASP A 33 13.84 9.90 -8.27
N ALA A 34 13.50 8.93 -7.41
CA ALA A 34 13.92 7.54 -7.56
C ALA A 34 13.29 6.88 -8.80
N VAL A 35 11.99 7.10 -9.03
CA VAL A 35 11.25 6.65 -10.22
C VAL A 35 11.88 7.23 -11.50
N ASP A 36 12.15 8.52 -11.50
CA ASP A 36 12.74 9.21 -12.65
C ASP A 36 14.16 8.72 -12.94
N LYS A 37 14.96 8.47 -11.90
CA LYS A 37 16.30 7.87 -12.04
C LYS A 37 16.20 6.47 -12.64
N ARG A 38 15.36 5.61 -12.09
CA ARG A 38 15.13 4.24 -12.59
C ARG A 38 14.69 4.24 -14.05
N ASN A 39 13.77 5.12 -14.46
CA ASN A 39 13.33 5.25 -15.85
C ASN A 39 14.42 5.66 -16.83
N ARG A 40 15.50 6.28 -16.36
CA ARG A 40 16.68 6.60 -17.19
C ARG A 40 17.67 5.44 -17.28
N GLU A 41 17.73 4.60 -16.25
CA GLU A 41 18.81 3.61 -16.06
C GLU A 41 18.39 2.17 -16.39
N TYR A 42 17.09 1.87 -16.37
CA TYR A 42 16.58 0.51 -16.56
C TYR A 42 15.67 0.40 -17.79
N GLU A 43 16.02 -0.52 -18.69
CA GLU A 43 15.21 -0.87 -19.84
C GLU A 43 14.24 -2.01 -19.46
N PHE A 44 12.96 -1.66 -19.30
CA PHE A 44 11.91 -2.65 -19.08
C PHE A 44 11.59 -3.43 -20.37
N PRO A 45 11.09 -4.68 -20.25
CA PRO A 45 10.62 -5.45 -21.40
C PRO A 45 9.56 -4.70 -22.23
N GLU A 46 9.47 -4.98 -23.52
CA GLU A 46 8.57 -4.27 -24.47
C GLU A 46 7.09 -4.30 -24.06
N ASN A 47 6.64 -5.35 -23.38
CA ASN A 47 5.27 -5.51 -22.91
C ASN A 47 5.01 -4.94 -21.50
N TYR A 48 5.96 -4.17 -20.96
CA TYR A 48 5.81 -3.45 -19.70
C TYR A 48 4.86 -2.26 -19.84
N ASP A 49 3.90 -2.14 -18.93
CA ASP A 49 2.94 -1.05 -18.90
C ASP A 49 2.99 -0.33 -17.54
N ALA A 50 3.64 0.83 -17.48
CA ALA A 50 3.77 1.62 -16.25
C ALA A 50 2.42 2.22 -15.74
N LYS A 51 1.32 2.05 -16.48
CA LYS A 51 0.00 2.64 -16.17
C LYS A 51 -1.13 1.59 -16.07
N MET A 52 -0.80 0.33 -15.83
CA MET A 52 -1.80 -0.73 -15.67
C MET A 52 -2.69 -0.53 -14.43
N GLY A 53 -3.91 -1.07 -14.51
CA GLY A 53 -4.96 -1.00 -13.49
C GLY A 53 -6.03 0.04 -13.81
N LEU A 54 -7.30 -0.28 -13.51
CA LEU A 54 -8.36 0.73 -13.50
C LEU A 54 -8.22 1.67 -12.30
N LYS A 55 -8.75 2.89 -12.44
CA LYS A 55 -8.69 3.93 -11.41
C LYS A 55 -10.06 4.49 -11.06
N VAL A 56 -10.26 4.80 -9.79
CA VAL A 56 -11.36 5.65 -9.29
C VAL A 56 -10.76 6.72 -8.39
N GLY A 57 -10.85 7.99 -8.82
CA GLY A 57 -10.13 9.07 -8.16
C GLY A 57 -8.62 8.85 -8.23
N HIS A 58 -7.97 8.83 -7.06
CA HIS A 58 -6.53 8.56 -6.93
C HIS A 58 -6.20 7.08 -6.75
N VAL A 59 -7.20 6.21 -6.60
CA VAL A 59 -6.97 4.81 -6.24
C VAL A 59 -6.92 3.90 -7.46
N THR A 60 -5.83 3.16 -7.58
CA THR A 60 -5.55 2.19 -8.63
C THR A 60 -5.80 0.77 -8.11
N GLU A 61 -6.36 -0.10 -8.95
CA GLU A 61 -6.46 -1.53 -8.68
C GLU A 61 -5.31 -2.33 -9.28
N LEU A 62 -4.93 -3.40 -8.59
CA LEU A 62 -4.02 -4.42 -9.09
C LEU A 62 -4.55 -5.80 -8.73
N ARG A 63 -4.62 -6.69 -9.72
CA ARG A 63 -4.94 -8.11 -9.55
C ARG A 63 -3.89 -8.96 -10.26
N LEU A 64 -3.33 -9.89 -9.51
CA LEU A 64 -2.28 -10.78 -9.97
C LEU A 64 -2.74 -12.23 -9.78
N PHE A 65 -2.54 -13.03 -10.81
CA PHE A 65 -2.89 -14.44 -10.81
C PHE A 65 -1.64 -15.29 -10.97
N PHE A 66 -1.49 -16.26 -10.08
CA PHE A 66 -0.34 -17.15 -10.06
C PHE A 66 -0.78 -18.61 -9.91
N HIS A 67 0.10 -19.52 -10.29
CA HIS A 67 -0.01 -20.94 -9.96
C HIS A 67 0.81 -21.24 -8.71
N VAL A 68 0.26 -22.04 -7.81
CA VAL A 68 0.96 -22.52 -6.62
C VAL A 68 1.78 -23.74 -7.02
N LYS A 69 3.07 -23.77 -6.68
CA LYS A 69 3.94 -24.93 -6.92
C LYS A 69 3.32 -26.20 -6.28
N PRO A 70 3.36 -27.36 -6.95
CA PRO A 70 2.79 -28.60 -6.39
C PRO A 70 3.32 -28.92 -4.99
N GLY A 71 2.41 -29.07 -4.02
CA GLY A 71 2.74 -29.35 -2.62
C GLY A 71 3.13 -28.13 -1.77
N HIS A 72 3.14 -26.92 -2.34
CA HIS A 72 3.55 -25.70 -1.61
C HIS A 72 2.39 -24.92 -0.97
N ALA A 73 1.14 -25.36 -1.11
CA ALA A 73 -0.05 -24.66 -0.61
C ALA A 73 0.02 -24.29 0.87
N GLU A 74 0.33 -25.25 1.75
CA GLU A 74 0.40 -24.99 3.20
C GLU A 74 1.58 -24.08 3.58
N ALA A 75 2.71 -24.22 2.90
CA ALA A 75 3.86 -23.36 3.11
C ALA A 75 3.56 -21.91 2.67
N LEU A 76 2.89 -21.73 1.53
CA LEU A 76 2.44 -20.41 1.08
C LEU A 76 1.47 -19.77 2.08
N LYS A 77 0.48 -20.52 2.57
CA LYS A 77 -0.45 -20.02 3.60
C LYS A 77 0.29 -19.55 4.85
N GLU A 78 1.30 -20.30 5.28
CA GLU A 78 2.10 -19.95 6.45
C GLU A 78 2.91 -18.66 6.23
N GLU A 79 3.59 -18.53 5.10
CA GLU A 79 4.33 -17.30 4.78
C GLU A 79 3.41 -16.08 4.62
N LEU A 80 2.21 -16.27 4.07
CA LEU A 80 1.20 -15.21 3.99
C LEU A 80 0.66 -14.79 5.36
N ARG A 81 0.53 -15.71 6.32
CA ARG A 81 0.18 -15.36 7.71
C ARG A 81 1.27 -14.53 8.37
N LYS A 82 2.53 -14.96 8.24
CA LYS A 82 3.69 -14.19 8.74
C LYS A 82 3.77 -12.82 8.10
N PHE A 83 3.55 -12.73 6.79
CA PHE A 83 3.51 -11.47 6.07
C PHE A 83 2.45 -10.52 6.65
N LYS A 84 1.22 -11.02 6.86
CA LYS A 84 0.14 -10.27 7.50
C LYS A 84 0.49 -9.80 8.91
N GLU A 85 1.26 -10.57 9.67
CA GLU A 85 1.62 -10.25 11.07
C GLU A 85 2.88 -9.39 11.21
N SER A 86 3.65 -9.20 10.14
CA SER A 86 4.90 -8.41 10.17
C SER A 86 4.70 -6.95 10.59
N GLU A 87 5.60 -6.46 11.45
CA GLU A 87 5.60 -5.06 11.91
C GLU A 87 5.92 -4.11 10.75
N GLU A 88 6.83 -4.53 9.86
CA GLU A 88 7.19 -3.82 8.65
C GLU A 88 5.97 -3.51 7.79
N ARG A 89 4.98 -4.41 7.77
CA ARG A 89 3.75 -4.24 7.00
C ARG A 89 2.68 -3.44 7.74
N ASN A 90 2.56 -3.63 9.05
CA ASN A 90 1.47 -3.05 9.84
C ASN A 90 1.81 -1.67 10.43
N SER A 91 3.02 -1.16 10.25
CA SER A 91 3.36 0.19 10.70
C SER A 91 2.48 1.25 10.00
N LYS A 92 2.08 2.28 10.75
CA LYS A 92 1.28 3.41 10.24
C LYS A 92 1.95 4.04 9.01
N LEU A 93 3.28 4.14 9.04
CA LEU A 93 4.03 4.67 7.92
C LEU A 93 3.99 3.74 6.71
N ALA A 94 4.17 2.43 6.85
CA ALA A 94 4.10 1.53 5.69
C ALA A 94 2.74 1.63 4.99
N ILE A 95 1.65 1.70 5.76
CA ILE A 95 0.29 1.87 5.24
C ILE A 95 0.15 3.20 4.48
N VAL A 96 0.65 4.30 5.07
CA VAL A 96 0.50 5.63 4.51
C VAL A 96 1.47 5.90 3.34
N ALA A 97 2.70 5.41 3.42
CA ALA A 97 3.74 5.57 2.40
C ALA A 97 3.40 4.78 1.13
N THR A 98 2.86 3.58 1.29
CA THR A 98 2.38 2.77 0.14
C THR A 98 0.99 3.17 -0.33
N GLY A 99 0.23 3.93 0.48
CA GLY A 99 -1.14 4.31 0.18
C GLY A 99 -2.09 3.11 0.04
N ILE A 100 -1.77 1.97 0.66
CA ILE A 100 -2.56 0.74 0.48
C ILE A 100 -3.87 0.84 1.24
N GLN A 101 -4.95 0.66 0.50
CA GLN A 101 -6.32 0.71 0.96
C GLN A 101 -6.80 -0.68 1.35
N THR A 102 -6.59 -1.65 0.45
CA THR A 102 -6.97 -3.05 0.66
C THR A 102 -5.92 -3.95 0.04
N MET A 103 -5.71 -5.12 0.65
CA MET A 103 -4.87 -6.16 0.07
C MET A 103 -5.43 -7.51 0.47
N THR A 104 -5.62 -8.40 -0.50
CA THR A 104 -6.04 -9.78 -0.25
C THR A 104 -5.06 -10.75 -0.89
N CYS A 105 -4.77 -11.82 -0.16
CA CYS A 105 -3.92 -12.91 -0.59
C CYS A 105 -4.77 -14.18 -0.50
N THR A 106 -5.30 -14.64 -1.63
CA THR A 106 -6.35 -15.65 -1.68
C THR A 106 -5.88 -16.88 -2.44
N LEU A 107 -5.84 -18.04 -1.79
CA LEU A 107 -5.72 -19.32 -2.48
C LEU A 107 -7.11 -19.79 -2.93
N PHE A 108 -7.20 -20.32 -4.14
CA PHE A 108 -8.44 -20.82 -4.73
C PHE A 108 -8.17 -22.03 -5.63
N ASP A 109 -9.23 -22.63 -6.18
CA ASP A 109 -9.17 -23.86 -6.98
C ASP A 109 -8.40 -24.99 -6.26
N ASN A 110 -8.88 -25.34 -5.06
CA ASN A 110 -8.25 -26.34 -4.17
C ASN A 110 -6.78 -26.01 -3.84
N ASP A 111 -6.51 -24.74 -3.56
CA ASP A 111 -5.18 -24.21 -3.21
C ASP A 111 -4.10 -24.39 -4.29
N THR A 112 -4.49 -24.62 -5.54
CA THR A 112 -3.56 -24.72 -6.68
C THR A 112 -3.33 -23.38 -7.38
N ARG A 113 -4.16 -22.37 -7.07
CA ARG A 113 -4.09 -21.03 -7.66
C ARG A 113 -4.04 -19.99 -6.56
N TYR A 114 -3.35 -18.89 -6.84
CA TYR A 114 -3.19 -17.77 -5.92
C TYR A 114 -3.59 -16.46 -6.60
N LEU A 115 -4.44 -15.70 -5.92
CA LEU A 115 -4.88 -14.37 -6.31
C LEU A 115 -4.36 -13.36 -5.29
N HIS A 116 -3.53 -12.44 -5.76
CA HIS A 116 -3.16 -11.25 -5.00
C HIS A 116 -3.92 -10.05 -5.55
N THR A 117 -4.76 -9.41 -4.73
CA THR A 117 -5.42 -8.16 -5.09
C THR A 117 -4.96 -7.05 -4.17
N THR A 118 -4.74 -5.86 -4.70
CA THR A 118 -4.47 -4.68 -3.88
C THR A 118 -5.07 -3.43 -4.52
N GLU A 119 -5.49 -2.48 -3.68
CA GLU A 119 -5.90 -1.14 -4.07
C GLU A 119 -5.02 -0.13 -3.35
N PHE A 120 -4.52 0.88 -4.05
CA PHE A 120 -3.58 1.86 -3.50
C PHE A 120 -3.68 3.23 -4.18
N ASP A 121 -3.23 4.28 -3.49
CA ASP A 121 -3.45 5.70 -3.83
C ASP A 121 -2.57 6.27 -4.96
N THR A 122 -1.72 5.45 -5.59
CA THR A 122 -0.71 5.89 -6.56
C THR A 122 -0.79 5.08 -7.86
N ASP A 123 0.06 5.41 -8.83
CA ASP A 123 0.28 4.56 -10.01
C ASP A 123 0.99 3.26 -9.57
N TRP A 124 0.70 2.14 -10.24
CA TRP A 124 1.21 0.83 -9.81
C TRP A 124 2.74 0.74 -9.84
N ASP A 125 3.39 1.41 -10.80
CA ASP A 125 4.84 1.29 -10.98
C ASP A 125 5.61 1.99 -9.83
N PRO A 126 5.33 3.26 -9.48
CA PRO A 126 5.88 3.87 -8.26
C PRO A 126 5.50 3.10 -6.99
N TYR A 127 4.26 2.60 -6.92
CA TYR A 127 3.79 1.81 -5.78
C TYR A 127 4.70 0.62 -5.46
N ILE A 128 5.19 -0.12 -6.47
CA ILE A 128 6.06 -1.27 -6.19
C ILE A 128 7.38 -0.83 -5.58
N ASP A 129 7.99 0.26 -6.04
CA ASP A 129 9.22 0.78 -5.43
C ASP A 129 9.00 1.12 -3.95
N ASP A 130 7.83 1.68 -3.63
CA ASP A 130 7.43 2.04 -2.27
C ASP A 130 7.11 0.83 -1.38
N SER A 131 6.62 -0.24 -1.99
CA SER A 131 6.23 -1.46 -1.29
C SER A 131 7.44 -2.31 -0.88
N VAL A 132 8.57 -2.16 -1.58
CA VAL A 132 9.79 -2.96 -1.37
C VAL A 132 11.10 -2.16 -1.44
N PRO A 133 11.23 -1.04 -0.69
CA PRO A 133 12.32 -0.08 -0.87
C PRO A 133 13.68 -0.65 -0.46
N THR A 134 13.74 -1.56 0.52
CA THR A 134 15.00 -2.18 0.96
C THR A 134 15.02 -3.68 0.70
N GLU A 135 16.22 -4.28 0.76
CA GLU A 135 16.37 -5.74 0.65
C GLU A 135 15.51 -6.48 1.68
N LYS A 136 15.35 -5.93 2.89
CA LYS A 136 14.53 -6.54 3.94
C LYS A 136 13.07 -6.69 3.50
N GLN A 137 12.46 -5.69 2.87
CA GLN A 137 11.10 -5.81 2.33
C GLN A 137 11.05 -6.72 1.10
N ARG A 138 12.06 -6.69 0.21
CA ARG A 138 12.12 -7.62 -0.93
C ARG A 138 12.23 -9.07 -0.47
N ARG A 139 12.94 -9.35 0.62
CA ARG A 139 13.02 -10.68 1.25
C ARG A 139 11.66 -11.16 1.75
N ILE A 140 10.85 -10.28 2.32
CA ILE A 140 9.46 -10.61 2.73
C ILE A 140 8.64 -11.06 1.51
N TYR A 141 8.80 -10.39 0.36
CA TYR A 141 8.16 -10.80 -0.89
C TYR A 141 8.69 -12.14 -1.40
N ALA A 142 10.01 -12.32 -1.39
CA ALA A 142 10.68 -13.55 -1.80
C ALA A 142 10.17 -14.77 -1.01
N ASN A 143 9.92 -14.61 0.29
CA ASN A 143 9.45 -15.69 1.18
C ASN A 143 8.14 -16.32 0.71
N TRP A 144 7.15 -15.54 0.27
CA TRP A 144 5.90 -16.12 -0.24
C TRP A 144 5.96 -16.38 -1.75
N MET A 145 6.68 -15.57 -2.53
CA MET A 145 6.82 -15.74 -3.98
C MET A 145 7.50 -17.06 -4.36
N GLN A 146 8.45 -17.56 -3.55
CA GLN A 146 9.14 -18.83 -3.84
C GLN A 146 8.19 -20.03 -3.98
N HIS A 147 6.95 -19.92 -3.50
CA HIS A 147 5.92 -20.95 -3.61
C HIS A 147 5.06 -20.84 -4.88
N LEU A 148 5.35 -19.89 -5.77
CA LEU A 148 4.60 -19.62 -7.00
C LEU A 148 5.42 -20.05 -8.22
N GLU A 149 4.78 -20.68 -9.20
CA GLU A 149 5.46 -21.22 -10.38
C GLU A 149 6.14 -20.11 -11.19
N GLU A 150 5.45 -18.98 -11.39
CA GLU A 150 5.92 -17.88 -12.24
C GLU A 150 7.06 -17.08 -11.62
N ALA A 151 7.24 -17.17 -10.30
CA ALA A 151 8.35 -16.54 -9.60
C ALA A 151 9.71 -17.24 -9.86
N GLY A 152 9.71 -18.40 -10.52
CA GLY A 152 10.92 -19.12 -10.88
C GLY A 152 11.77 -19.49 -9.65
N ASP A 153 13.00 -18.98 -9.64
CA ASP A 153 14.01 -19.21 -8.62
C ASP A 153 14.07 -18.11 -7.54
N PHE A 154 13.11 -17.18 -7.50
CA PHE A 154 13.04 -16.21 -6.41
C PHE A 154 12.84 -16.91 -5.06
N GLY A 155 13.55 -16.41 -4.05
CA GLY A 155 13.46 -16.92 -2.68
C GLY A 155 14.44 -16.23 -1.75
N PRO A 156 14.54 -16.68 -0.49
CA PRO A 156 15.45 -16.11 0.51
C PRO A 156 16.92 -16.06 0.07
N ASP A 157 17.33 -17.02 -0.76
CA ASP A 157 18.70 -17.14 -1.29
C ASP A 157 18.90 -16.42 -2.63
N ASN A 158 17.81 -15.99 -3.28
CA ASN A 158 17.81 -15.26 -4.54
C ASN A 158 16.71 -14.20 -4.51
N ILE A 159 17.00 -13.11 -3.80
CA ILE A 159 16.03 -12.06 -3.54
C ILE A 159 15.85 -11.22 -4.81
N PRO A 160 14.62 -11.10 -5.34
CA PRO A 160 14.38 -10.30 -6.53
C PRO A 160 14.65 -8.82 -6.25
N THR A 161 15.08 -8.08 -7.27
CA THR A 161 15.08 -6.61 -7.23
C THR A 161 13.65 -6.06 -7.34
N ALA A 162 13.47 -4.75 -7.08
CA ALA A 162 12.18 -4.11 -7.30
C ALA A 162 11.74 -4.22 -8.78
N ASN A 163 12.68 -4.11 -9.72
CA ASN A 163 12.39 -4.26 -11.15
C ASN A 163 11.99 -5.70 -11.52
N ASP A 164 12.61 -6.71 -10.90
CA ASP A 164 12.23 -8.11 -11.10
C ASP A 164 10.79 -8.37 -10.63
N ILE A 165 10.41 -7.81 -9.47
CA ILE A 165 9.04 -7.87 -8.95
C ILE A 165 8.07 -7.18 -9.92
N LYS A 166 8.42 -6.00 -10.44
CA LYS A 166 7.61 -5.27 -11.43
C LYS A 166 7.41 -6.07 -12.70
N VAL A 167 8.45 -6.69 -13.24
CA VAL A 167 8.35 -7.54 -14.43
C VAL A 167 7.44 -8.73 -14.17
N LEU A 168 7.63 -9.44 -13.05
CA LEU A 168 6.80 -10.57 -12.65
C LEU A 168 5.33 -10.16 -12.52
N PHE A 169 5.05 -9.05 -11.83
CA PHE A 169 3.69 -8.56 -11.63
C PHE A 169 3.04 -8.08 -12.92
N ASN A 170 3.79 -7.38 -13.77
CA ASN A 170 3.32 -6.96 -15.08
C ASN A 170 2.93 -8.19 -15.93
N GLN A 171 3.73 -9.26 -15.92
CA GLN A 171 3.44 -10.47 -16.70
C GLN A 171 2.21 -11.25 -16.20
N ASN A 172 1.89 -11.17 -14.91
CA ASN A 172 0.83 -11.95 -14.26
C ASN A 172 -0.42 -11.13 -13.90
N ARG A 173 -0.50 -9.91 -14.43
CA ARG A 173 -1.62 -9.00 -14.20
C ARG A 173 -2.88 -9.42 -14.95
N VAL A 174 -4.02 -9.13 -14.34
CA VAL A 174 -5.30 -9.14 -15.04
C VAL A 174 -6.08 -7.89 -14.63
N THR A 175 -6.18 -6.91 -15.53
CA THR A 175 -7.00 -5.71 -15.31
C THR A 175 -8.45 -6.11 -15.12
N ALA A 176 -9.13 -5.53 -14.13
CA ALA A 176 -10.55 -5.81 -13.93
C ALA A 176 -11.39 -5.37 -15.13
N THR A 177 -12.39 -6.17 -15.50
CA THR A 177 -13.36 -5.78 -16.54
C THR A 177 -14.24 -4.60 -16.10
N ALA A 178 -14.54 -4.54 -14.80
CA ALA A 178 -15.22 -3.42 -14.16
C ALA A 178 -14.63 -3.21 -12.77
N TYR A 179 -14.38 -1.96 -12.40
CA TYR A 179 -13.88 -1.57 -11.09
C TYR A 179 -14.76 -0.46 -10.55
N LEU A 180 -15.53 -0.78 -9.51
CA LEU A 180 -16.41 0.17 -8.82
C LEU A 180 -15.86 0.39 -7.42
N ARG A 181 -15.70 1.66 -7.07
CA ARG A 181 -15.31 2.09 -5.74
C ARG A 181 -16.27 3.18 -5.29
N SER A 182 -16.89 3.02 -4.14
CA SER A 182 -17.87 3.98 -3.62
C SER A 182 -17.23 5.30 -3.19
N PHE A 183 -15.97 5.24 -2.73
CA PHE A 183 -15.24 6.39 -2.21
C PHE A 183 -13.85 6.47 -2.86
N GLY A 184 -13.50 7.66 -3.33
CA GLY A 184 -12.23 7.95 -4.01
C GLY A 184 -11.13 8.45 -3.09
N ASP A 185 -11.42 8.59 -1.79
CA ASP A 185 -10.52 9.19 -0.81
C ASP A 185 -9.29 8.34 -0.57
N THR A 186 -8.13 9.00 -0.51
CA THR A 186 -6.83 8.42 -0.19
C THR A 186 -6.74 7.99 1.27
N VAL A 187 -5.80 7.10 1.60
CA VAL A 187 -5.48 6.69 2.97
C VAL A 187 -5.16 7.91 3.84
N VAL A 188 -4.45 8.91 3.30
CA VAL A 188 -4.12 10.15 4.02
C VAL A 188 -5.37 10.96 4.34
N GLU A 189 -6.29 11.10 3.38
CA GLU A 189 -7.57 11.78 3.61
C GLU A 189 -8.40 11.04 4.66
N GLN A 190 -8.45 9.70 4.60
CA GLN A 190 -9.14 8.89 5.60
C GLN A 190 -8.57 9.05 7.01
N TYR A 191 -7.24 9.08 7.15
CA TYR A 191 -6.61 9.38 8.44
C TYR A 191 -6.97 10.79 8.93
N LYS A 192 -6.91 11.81 8.07
CA LYS A 192 -7.29 13.17 8.43
C LYS A 192 -8.75 13.26 8.87
N MET A 193 -9.66 12.59 8.17
CA MET A 193 -11.08 12.54 8.54
C MET A 193 -11.28 11.87 9.91
N LYS A 194 -10.58 10.77 10.19
CA LYS A 194 -10.65 10.08 11.49
C LYS A 194 -10.11 10.94 12.63
N GLU A 195 -8.95 11.58 12.44
CA GLU A 195 -8.35 12.46 13.45
C GLU A 195 -9.18 13.73 13.67
N LEU A 196 -9.72 14.32 12.60
CA LEU A 196 -10.63 15.47 12.70
C LEU A 196 -11.89 15.11 13.49
N LYS A 197 -12.50 13.95 13.23
CA LYS A 197 -13.65 13.50 14.00
C LYS A 197 -13.29 13.34 15.48
N LYS A 198 -12.16 12.69 15.79
CA LYS A 198 -11.71 12.50 17.17
C LYS A 198 -11.51 13.84 17.89
N ALA A 199 -10.82 14.81 17.25
CA ALA A 199 -10.63 16.14 17.82
C ALA A 199 -11.97 16.86 18.03
N PHE A 200 -12.93 16.68 17.13
CA PHE A 200 -14.26 17.25 17.29
C PHE A 200 -15.03 16.59 18.43
N ASP A 201 -14.97 15.26 18.58
CA ASP A 201 -15.56 14.54 19.72
C ASP A 201 -14.98 15.04 21.05
N GLU A 202 -13.66 15.29 21.12
CA GLU A 202 -13.00 15.88 22.31
C GLU A 202 -13.52 17.29 22.63
N VAL A 203 -13.85 18.09 21.61
CA VAL A 203 -14.50 19.39 21.79
C VAL A 203 -15.91 19.21 22.34
N LEU A 204 -16.69 18.25 21.83
CA LEU A 204 -18.06 17.99 22.29
C LEU A 204 -18.11 17.52 23.75
N ASP A 205 -17.13 16.73 24.19
CA ASP A 205 -17.03 16.19 25.54
C ASP A 205 -16.52 17.23 26.58
N HIS A 206 -16.00 18.37 26.13
CA HIS A 206 -15.50 19.41 27.02
C HIS A 206 -16.66 20.08 27.78
N PRO A 207 -16.55 20.35 29.10
CA PRO A 207 -17.63 20.97 29.88
C PRO A 207 -18.08 22.34 29.33
N ASP A 208 -17.16 23.07 28.72
CA ASP A 208 -17.42 24.39 28.12
C ASP A 208 -17.82 24.33 26.63
N ALA A 209 -18.03 23.12 26.08
CA ALA A 209 -18.37 22.91 24.67
C ALA A 209 -19.60 23.70 24.23
N ALA A 210 -20.65 23.71 25.06
CA ALA A 210 -21.90 24.39 24.74
C ALA A 210 -21.71 25.89 24.50
N GLU A 211 -20.80 26.54 25.23
CA GLU A 211 -20.46 27.95 25.03
C GLU A 211 -19.64 28.12 23.74
N ALA A 212 -18.59 27.31 23.56
CA ALA A 212 -17.71 27.38 22.39
C ALA A 212 -18.45 27.13 21.07
N LEU A 213 -19.40 26.19 21.07
CA LEU A 213 -20.18 25.77 19.91
C LEU A 213 -21.41 26.66 19.64
N SER A 214 -21.71 27.62 20.51
CA SER A 214 -22.86 28.52 20.34
C SER A 214 -22.70 29.51 19.17
N HIS A 215 -21.49 29.64 18.60
CA HIS A 215 -21.23 30.57 17.52
C HIS A 215 -21.99 30.17 16.24
N PRO A 216 -22.80 31.06 15.63
CA PRO A 216 -23.64 30.70 14.47
C PRO A 216 -22.88 30.13 13.27
N ALA A 217 -21.62 30.51 13.09
CA ALA A 217 -20.77 29.96 12.03
C ALA A 217 -20.50 28.44 12.15
N LEU A 218 -20.67 27.86 13.34
CA LEU A 218 -20.47 26.44 13.58
C LEU A 218 -21.73 25.61 13.32
N ARG A 219 -22.86 26.25 13.04
CA ARG A 219 -24.15 25.57 12.85
C ARG A 219 -24.13 24.46 11.80
N PRO A 220 -23.52 24.62 10.61
CA PRO A 220 -23.46 23.52 9.63
C PRO A 220 -22.73 22.28 10.15
N LEU A 221 -21.72 22.46 11.00
CA LEU A 221 -20.96 21.37 11.62
C LEU A 221 -21.80 20.63 12.67
N LEU A 222 -22.58 21.38 13.47
CA LEU A 222 -23.45 20.81 14.50
C LEU A 222 -24.66 20.09 13.91
N ASP A 223 -25.26 20.66 12.85
CA ASP A 223 -26.38 20.04 12.16
C ASP A 223 -25.94 18.67 11.61
N LEU A 224 -24.78 18.59 10.94
CA LEU A 224 -24.19 17.34 10.45
C LEU A 224 -23.87 16.35 11.57
N ALA A 225 -23.39 16.80 12.72
CA ALA A 225 -23.03 15.93 13.84
C ALA A 225 -24.25 15.34 14.59
N SER A 226 -25.44 15.90 14.38
CA SER A 226 -26.68 15.50 15.04
C SER A 226 -27.53 14.49 14.25
N GLU A 227 -27.11 14.14 13.03
CA GLU A 227 -27.72 13.11 12.17
C GLU A 227 -27.25 11.69 12.54
#